data_AF-A0A1H8DZX4-F1
#
_entry.id   AF-A0A1H8DZX4-F1
#
_cell.length_a   1.000
_cell.length_b   1.000
_cell.length_c   1.000
_cell.angle_alpha   90.00
_cell.angle_beta   90.00
_cell.angle_gamma   90.00
#
_symmetry.space_group_name_H-M   'P 1'
#
loop_
_entity.id
_entity.type
_entity.pdbx_description
1 polymer ?
#
loop_
_entity_poly.entity_id
_entity_poly.type
_entity_poly.pdbx_seq_one_letter_code
_entity_poly.pdbx_strand_id
1 'polypeptide(L)'
;MNEMVARQITDQAQAVQTKSATYTWYLNAYQLHGNLWLSWQTTAPFRAQQGQIMVYSGQFFPPNPQDNVKHWQWDNISSSGWDTGLPYGSGWYCAWNAQRSPNGPYAYAVQLVTS
;
A
#
# COMPACT_ATOMS: atom_id res chain seq x y z
N MET A 1 -49.35 -3.00 -46.57
CA MET A 1 -47.96 -3.47 -46.57
C MET A 1 -47.16 -2.46 -45.75
N ASN A 2 -46.83 -2.80 -44.50
CA ASN A 2 -46.05 -1.93 -43.62
C ASN A 2 -44.59 -2.36 -43.67
N GLU A 3 -43.73 -1.53 -44.22
CA GLU A 3 -42.28 -1.72 -44.14
C GLU A 3 -41.79 -1.34 -42.75
N MET A 4 -41.33 -2.34 -41.99
CA MET A 4 -40.57 -2.12 -40.77
C MET A 4 -39.13 -1.78 -41.16
N VAL A 5 -38.79 -0.49 -41.09
CA VAL A 5 -37.41 -0.01 -41.27
C VAL A 5 -36.59 -0.43 -40.06
N ALA A 6 -35.77 -1.47 -40.21
CA ALA A 6 -34.78 -1.87 -39.22
C ALA A 6 -33.71 -0.78 -39.10
N ARG A 7 -33.68 -0.05 -37.98
CA ARG A 7 -32.58 0.86 -37.65
C ARG A 7 -31.33 0.03 -37.37
N GLN A 8 -30.34 0.07 -38.27
CA GLN A 8 -29.01 -0.40 -37.97
C GLN A 8 -28.32 0.62 -37.05
N ILE A 9 -28.13 0.25 -35.79
CA ILE A 9 -27.29 1.00 -34.86
C ILE A 9 -25.85 0.60 -35.16
N THR A 10 -25.14 1.40 -35.95
CA THR A 10 -23.69 1.29 -36.14
C THR A 10 -22.98 2.11 -35.08
N ASP A 11 -23.09 1.70 -33.82
CA ASP A 11 -22.28 2.28 -32.74
C ASP A 11 -20.86 1.69 -32.84
N GLN A 12 -19.99 2.36 -33.58
CA GLN A 12 -18.56 2.05 -33.58
C GLN A 12 -17.99 2.64 -32.30
N ALA A 13 -17.57 1.79 -31.36
CA ALA A 13 -16.90 2.25 -30.15
C ALA A 13 -15.71 3.16 -30.53
N GLN A 14 -15.74 4.40 -30.05
CA GLN A 14 -14.62 5.33 -30.21
C GLN A 14 -13.33 4.72 -29.65
N ALA A 15 -12.19 5.03 -30.28
CA ALA A 15 -10.89 4.46 -29.92
C ALA A 15 -10.60 4.62 -28.42
N VAL A 16 -10.31 3.51 -27.75
CA VAL A 16 -9.98 3.48 -26.32
C VAL A 16 -8.68 4.25 -26.09
N GLN A 17 -8.74 5.30 -25.26
CA GLN A 17 -7.56 6.01 -24.79
C GLN A 17 -7.18 5.50 -23.40
N THR A 18 -5.94 5.04 -23.24
CA THR A 18 -5.39 4.66 -21.94
C THR A 18 -4.39 5.72 -21.47
N LYS A 19 -4.51 6.14 -20.21
CA LYS A 19 -3.55 7.00 -19.53
C LYS A 19 -3.03 6.30 -18.28
N SER A 20 -1.77 6.54 -17.94
CA SER A 20 -1.15 6.05 -16.71
C SER A 20 -0.54 7.22 -15.94
N ALA A 21 -0.38 7.02 -14.63
CA ALA A 21 0.32 7.93 -13.73
C ALA A 21 1.16 7.09 -12.75
N THR A 22 2.24 7.68 -12.24
CA THR A 22 3.13 7.03 -11.27
C THR A 22 3.09 7.81 -9.96
N TYR A 23 2.95 7.09 -8.86
CA TYR A 23 3.00 7.64 -7.51
C TYR A 23 4.03 6.89 -6.68
N THR A 24 4.58 7.56 -5.66
CA THR A 24 5.64 7.01 -4.81
C THR A 24 5.18 6.99 -3.37
N TRP A 25 5.48 5.88 -2.69
CA TRP A 25 5.21 5.65 -1.29
C TRP A 25 6.56 5.63 -0.57
N TYR A 26 6.67 6.40 0.51
CA TYR A 26 7.88 6.52 1.31
C TYR A 26 7.61 5.96 2.70
N LEU A 27 8.53 5.13 3.18
CA LEU A 27 8.56 4.60 4.54
C LEU A 27 9.96 4.85 5.09
N ASN A 28 10.05 5.50 6.24
CA ASN A 28 11.32 5.75 6.93
C ASN A 28 11.29 5.08 8.29
N ALA A 29 12.36 4.37 8.62
CA ALA A 29 12.64 3.86 9.96
C ALA A 29 13.78 4.66 10.57
N TYR A 30 13.63 5.04 11.83
CA TYR A 30 14.64 5.82 12.55
C TYR A 30 14.61 5.52 14.05
N GLN A 31 15.71 5.84 14.71
CA GLN A 31 15.82 5.72 16.16
C GLN A 31 15.37 7.02 16.82
N LEU A 32 14.47 6.92 17.81
CA LEU A 32 14.18 8.02 18.72
C LEU A 32 13.94 7.46 20.13
N HIS A 33 14.65 8.01 21.12
CA HIS A 33 14.63 7.56 22.52
C HIS A 33 14.94 6.07 22.72
N GLY A 34 15.75 5.46 21.85
CA GLY A 34 16.08 4.04 21.91
C GLY A 34 15.07 3.12 21.22
N ASN A 35 13.93 3.64 20.79
CA ASN A 35 12.88 2.87 20.12
C ASN A 35 12.96 3.01 18.59
N LEU A 36 12.39 2.02 17.91
CA LEU A 36 12.11 2.04 16.48
C LEU A 36 10.88 2.90 16.21
N TRP A 37 11.10 3.96 15.44
CA TRP A 37 10.05 4.84 14.96
C TRP A 37 9.89 4.72 13.46
N LEU A 38 8.63 4.78 13.01
CA LEU A 38 8.28 4.78 11.60
C LEU A 38 7.55 6.06 11.20
N SER A 39 7.92 6.63 10.06
CA SER A 39 7.16 7.70 9.40
C SER A 39 6.90 7.34 7.94
N TRP A 40 5.83 7.87 7.35
CA TRP A 40 5.45 7.56 5.99
C TRP A 40 4.79 8.73 5.27
N GLN A 41 4.86 8.72 3.94
CA GLN A 41 4.18 9.69 3.08
C GLN A 41 4.00 9.14 1.67
N THR A 42 3.07 9.68 0.90
CA THR A 42 2.85 9.28 -0.50
C THR A 42 2.62 10.50 -1.39
N THR A 43 3.06 10.43 -2.65
CA THR A 43 2.68 11.42 -3.67
C THR A 43 1.32 11.11 -4.30
N ALA A 44 0.75 9.95 -4.00
CA ALA A 44 -0.60 9.61 -4.46
C ALA A 44 -1.63 10.58 -3.86
N PRO A 45 -2.61 11.05 -4.65
CA PRO A 45 -3.70 11.87 -4.14
C PRO A 45 -4.69 11.08 -3.26
N PHE A 46 -4.40 9.81 -2.99
CA PHE A 46 -5.20 8.89 -2.20
C PHE A 46 -4.30 8.00 -1.33
N ARG A 47 -4.87 7.47 -0.25
CA ARG A 47 -4.22 6.46 0.60
C ARG A 47 -4.41 5.05 0.05
N ALA A 48 -3.64 4.12 0.59
CA ALA A 48 -3.74 2.72 0.21
C ALA A 48 -5.09 2.22 0.70
N GLN A 49 -5.74 1.36 -0.08
CA GLN A 49 -6.95 0.71 0.38
C GLN A 49 -6.61 -0.13 1.61
N GLN A 50 -7.27 0.17 2.74
CA GLN A 50 -6.97 -0.41 4.05
C GLN A 50 -5.46 -0.41 4.37
N GLY A 51 -4.78 0.72 4.14
CA GLY A 51 -3.33 0.79 4.30
C GLY A 51 -2.85 0.54 5.74
N GLN A 52 -1.82 -0.29 5.88
CA GLN A 52 -1.26 -0.70 7.17
C GLN A 52 0.23 -0.50 7.21
N ILE A 53 0.74 0.09 8.30
CA ILE A 53 2.17 0.15 8.60
C ILE A 53 2.48 -1.01 9.53
N MET A 54 3.41 -1.89 9.15
CA MET A 54 3.70 -3.13 9.85
C MET A 54 5.19 -3.28 10.14
N VAL A 55 5.49 -3.91 11.27
CA VAL A 55 6.82 -4.39 11.64
C VAL A 55 6.77 -5.89 11.83
N TYR A 56 7.72 -6.61 11.26
CA TYR A 56 7.88 -8.06 11.35
C TYR A 56 9.19 -8.39 12.05
N SER A 57 9.17 -9.48 12.80
CA SER A 57 10.39 -10.18 13.23
C SER A 57 10.71 -11.29 12.25
N GLY A 58 11.98 -11.48 11.92
CA GLY A 58 12.41 -12.62 11.12
C GLY A 58 13.76 -12.39 10.47
N GLN A 59 14.08 -13.26 9.50
CA GLN A 59 15.26 -13.13 8.64
C GLN A 59 14.90 -12.69 7.21
N PHE A 60 13.61 -12.55 6.91
CA PHE A 60 13.08 -12.15 5.62
C PHE A 60 11.64 -11.65 5.76
N PHE A 61 11.15 -10.89 4.78
CA PHE A 61 9.73 -10.53 4.70
C PHE A 61 8.88 -11.77 4.44
N PRO A 62 7.78 -11.96 5.18
CA PRO A 62 6.90 -13.11 4.96
C PRO A 62 6.26 -13.05 3.56
N PRO A 63 6.06 -14.19 2.87
CA PRO A 63 5.38 -14.23 1.57
C PRO A 63 3.96 -13.67 1.61
N ASN A 64 3.24 -13.91 2.70
CA ASN A 64 1.96 -13.26 3.00
C ASN A 64 2.23 -12.06 3.94
N PRO A 65 1.91 -10.82 3.53
CA PRO A 65 2.15 -9.62 4.34
C PRO A 65 1.44 -9.57 5.69
N GLN A 66 0.50 -10.48 5.95
CA GLN A 66 -0.23 -10.56 7.21
C GLN A 66 0.39 -11.55 8.22
N ASP A 67 1.39 -12.35 7.81
CA ASP A 67 2.02 -13.32 8.70
C ASP A 67 3.13 -12.67 9.53
N ASN A 68 3.44 -13.23 10.72
CA ASN A 68 4.57 -12.83 11.57
C ASN A 68 4.65 -11.34 11.95
N VAL A 69 3.52 -10.62 11.91
CA VAL A 69 3.43 -9.21 12.32
C VAL A 69 3.66 -9.10 13.82
N LYS A 70 4.57 -8.20 14.22
CA LYS A 70 4.85 -7.87 15.62
C LYS A 70 4.05 -6.67 16.08
N HIS A 71 4.12 -5.59 15.31
CA HIS A 71 3.38 -4.37 15.56
C HIS A 71 2.79 -3.86 14.26
N TRP A 72 1.60 -3.27 14.34
CA TRP A 72 1.01 -2.60 13.20
C TRP A 72 0.09 -1.47 13.63
N GLN A 73 -0.17 -0.57 12.69
CA GLN A 73 -1.27 0.40 12.78
C GLN A 73 -1.80 0.77 11.40
N TRP A 74 -2.92 1.48 11.37
CA TRP A 74 -3.46 2.06 10.15
C TRP A 74 -2.62 3.23 9.66
N ASP A 75 -2.51 3.36 8.33
CA ASP A 75 -1.77 4.45 7.69
C ASP A 75 -2.44 5.84 7.82
N ASN A 76 -3.63 5.90 8.43
CA ASN A 76 -4.43 7.10 8.60
C ASN A 76 -4.31 7.77 9.99
N ILE A 77 -3.60 7.16 10.95
CA ILE A 77 -3.59 7.65 12.35
C ILE A 77 -2.65 8.85 12.54
N SER A 78 -1.36 8.75 12.18
CA SER A 78 -0.44 9.90 12.12
C SER A 78 0.86 9.53 11.44
N SER A 79 1.19 10.16 10.32
CA SER A 79 2.32 9.75 9.47
C SER A 79 3.65 10.42 9.82
N SER A 80 3.65 11.40 10.74
CA SER A 80 4.83 12.18 11.13
C SER A 80 5.77 11.43 12.08
N GLY A 81 5.37 10.27 12.58
CA GLY A 81 6.19 9.47 13.49
C GLY A 81 5.32 8.60 14.38
N TRP A 82 5.59 7.30 14.34
CA TRP A 82 4.98 6.29 15.18
C TRP A 82 6.03 5.56 15.98
N ASP A 83 5.94 5.66 17.30
CA ASP A 83 6.70 4.79 18.21
C ASP A 83 6.11 3.37 18.17
N THR A 84 6.88 2.42 17.65
CA THR A 84 6.46 1.02 17.60
C THR A 84 6.53 0.35 18.97
N GLY A 85 7.21 0.96 19.95
CA GLY A 85 7.52 0.37 21.25
C GLY A 85 8.62 -0.70 21.20
N LEU A 86 9.13 -1.02 20.01
CA LEU A 86 10.23 -1.96 19.83
C LEU A 86 11.57 -1.24 19.99
N PRO A 87 12.59 -1.88 20.56
CA PRO A 87 13.93 -1.30 20.60
C PRO A 87 14.46 -1.12 19.17
N TYR A 88 15.12 0.02 18.92
CA TYR A 88 15.83 0.22 17.67
C TYR A 88 17.04 -0.72 17.61
N GLY A 89 17.26 -1.32 16.45
CA GLY A 89 18.36 -2.26 16.22
C GLY A 89 18.28 -2.83 14.82
N SER A 90 19.31 -3.58 14.44
CA SER A 90 19.40 -4.24 13.13
C SER A 90 18.39 -5.39 13.00
N GLY A 91 17.77 -5.52 11.83
CA GLY A 91 16.99 -6.71 11.48
C GLY A 91 15.48 -6.62 11.70
N TRP A 92 14.93 -5.43 11.97
CA TRP A 92 13.49 -5.20 11.82
C TRP A 92 13.12 -5.05 10.35
N TYR A 93 12.10 -5.80 9.94
CA TYR A 93 11.49 -5.73 8.63
C TYR A 93 10.25 -4.85 8.76
N CYS A 94 10.22 -3.71 8.07
CA CYS A 94 9.15 -2.74 8.15
C CYS A 94 8.48 -2.63 6.77
N ALA A 95 7.15 -2.53 6.73
CA ALA A 95 6.44 -2.39 5.48
C ALA A 95 5.24 -1.46 5.57
N TRP A 96 4.88 -0.90 4.42
CA TRP A 96 3.58 -0.33 4.19
C TRP A 96 2.81 -1.28 3.29
N ASN A 97 1.73 -1.86 3.79
CA ASN A 97 0.89 -2.79 3.08
C ASN A 97 -0.37 -2.11 2.57
N ALA A 98 -0.84 -2.56 1.41
CA ALA A 98 -2.10 -2.15 0.81
C ALA A 98 -2.93 -3.39 0.49
N GLN A 99 -4.24 -3.32 0.74
CA GLN A 99 -5.17 -4.33 0.26
C GLN A 99 -5.35 -4.18 -1.25
N ARG A 100 -5.25 -5.27 -2.01
CA ARG A 100 -5.56 -5.24 -3.44
C ARG A 100 -7.04 -4.94 -3.66
N SER A 101 -7.36 -4.06 -4.60
CA SER A 101 -8.75 -3.79 -4.98
C SER A 101 -9.38 -4.99 -5.71
N PRO A 102 -10.69 -5.24 -5.55
CA PRO A 102 -11.62 -4.52 -4.69
C PRO A 102 -11.60 -4.94 -3.22
N ASN A 103 -11.10 -6.12 -2.86
CA ASN A 103 -10.91 -6.64 -1.49
C ASN A 103 -10.05 -7.93 -1.51
N GLY A 104 -8.97 -7.91 -2.29
CA GLY A 104 -8.03 -9.02 -2.43
C GLY A 104 -7.05 -9.14 -1.25
N PRO A 105 -6.03 -10.01 -1.37
CA PRO A 105 -5.00 -10.13 -0.35
C PRO A 105 -4.20 -8.84 -0.21
N TYR A 106 -3.59 -8.67 0.96
CA TYR A 106 -2.63 -7.60 1.18
C TYR A 106 -1.37 -7.81 0.34
N ALA A 107 -0.77 -6.71 -0.09
CA ALA A 107 0.50 -6.68 -0.80
C ALA A 107 1.40 -5.60 -0.20
N TYR A 108 2.71 -5.81 -0.30
CA TYR A 108 3.70 -4.80 0.06
C TYR A 108 3.68 -3.65 -0.96
N ALA A 109 3.38 -2.44 -0.50
CA ALA A 109 3.58 -1.21 -1.28
C ALA A 109 5.02 -0.71 -1.14
N VAL A 110 5.58 -0.82 0.07
CA VAL A 110 6.97 -0.46 0.39
C VAL A 110 7.54 -1.47 1.38
N GLN A 111 8.81 -1.81 1.22
CA GLN A 111 9.57 -2.67 2.13
C GLN A 111 10.86 -1.97 2.54
N LEU A 112 11.18 -2.04 3.82
CA LEU A 112 12.37 -1.45 4.42
C LEU A 112 12.94 -2.39 5.48
N VAL A 113 14.26 -2.58 5.49
CA VAL A 113 14.95 -3.34 6.55
C VAL A 113 15.87 -2.39 7.30
N THR A 114 15.82 -2.44 8.63
CA THR A 114 16.69 -1.65 9.51
C THR A 114 18.08 -2.29 9.61
N SER A 115 19.11 -1.45 9.66
CA SER A 115 20.53 -1.80 9.79
C SER A 115 21.12 -1.30 11.09
#